data_AF-A0A386ZHG4-F1
#
_entry.id   AF-A0A386ZHG4-F1
#
_cell.length_a   1.000
_cell.length_b   1.000
_cell.length_c   1.000
_cell.angle_alpha   90.00
_cell.angle_beta   90.00
_cell.angle_gamma   90.00
#
_symmetry.space_group_name_H-M   'P 1'
#
loop_
_entity.id
_entity.type
_entity.pdbx_description
1 polymer ?
#
loop_
_entity_poly.entity_id
_entity_poly.type
_entity_poly.pdbx_seq_one_letter_code
_entity_poly.pdbx_strand_id
1 'polypeptide(L)'
;MLSAKRLAASSVVATAAAGTMLFTGGGVAQADDVPVWQANCHVYNIFNTGGMSNCELPTWHQVKLTCIAWPVPFTYWKYGPIQYGQNQSWASCDSFNALVNVEVIQAYP
;
A
#
# COMPACT_ATOMS: atom_id res chain seq x y z
N MET A 1 -56.87 29.52 -8.97
CA MET A 1 -56.33 28.48 -9.88
C MET A 1 -54.84 28.79 -10.03
N LEU A 2 -53.94 28.19 -9.25
CA LEU A 2 -53.38 26.82 -9.31
C LEU A 2 -52.55 26.52 -10.57
N SER A 3 -51.27 26.24 -10.30
CA SER A 3 -50.29 25.44 -11.07
C SER A 3 -49.67 26.00 -12.36
N ALA A 4 -48.35 26.25 -12.28
CA ALA A 4 -47.33 25.28 -12.71
C ALA A 4 -46.01 25.59 -11.95
N LYS A 5 -45.65 24.88 -10.86
CA LYS A 5 -44.83 23.64 -10.87
C LYS A 5 -43.69 23.72 -11.89
N ARG A 6 -42.45 23.93 -11.40
CA ARG A 6 -41.40 22.89 -11.24
C ARG A 6 -40.78 22.51 -12.60
N LEU A 7 -39.47 22.50 -12.86
CA LEU A 7 -38.25 22.10 -12.15
C LEU A 7 -37.11 22.57 -13.08
N ALA A 8 -36.08 23.29 -12.65
CA ALA A 8 -34.90 22.83 -11.90
C ALA A 8 -33.65 22.72 -12.79
N ALA A 9 -32.53 22.99 -12.13
CA ALA A 9 -31.18 22.52 -12.44
C ALA A 9 -30.50 23.12 -13.67
N SER A 10 -29.76 24.20 -13.44
CA SER A 10 -28.37 24.33 -13.90
C SER A 10 -27.71 25.46 -13.12
N SER A 11 -27.24 25.14 -11.92
CA SER A 11 -26.42 26.00 -11.07
C SER A 11 -25.06 26.21 -11.74
N VAL A 12 -24.93 27.29 -12.50
CA VAL A 12 -23.64 27.85 -12.87
C VAL A 12 -23.41 29.04 -11.94
N VAL A 13 -22.20 29.11 -11.40
CA VAL A 13 -21.64 30.21 -10.59
C VAL A 13 -22.00 30.20 -9.09
N ALA A 14 -21.23 29.42 -8.33
CA ALA A 14 -20.85 29.77 -6.96
C ALA A 14 -19.32 29.70 -6.85
N THR A 15 -18.64 30.50 -7.66
CA THR A 15 -17.26 30.93 -7.41
C THR A 15 -17.27 31.88 -6.22
N ALA A 16 -16.92 31.39 -5.03
CA ALA A 16 -15.90 31.99 -4.16
C ALA A 16 -16.01 31.49 -2.70
N ALA A 17 -14.86 30.99 -2.24
CA ALA A 17 -14.31 31.14 -0.90
C ALA A 17 -14.82 30.26 0.26
N ALA A 18 -13.81 29.63 0.88
CA ALA A 18 -13.70 29.17 2.26
C ALA A 18 -14.03 27.69 2.53
N GLY A 19 -12.99 26.86 2.41
CA GLY A 19 -12.99 25.45 2.77
C GLY A 19 -11.59 24.89 2.66
N THR A 20 -10.71 25.44 3.47
CA THR A 20 -9.29 25.16 3.60
C THR A 20 -9.02 23.67 3.87
N MET A 21 -8.03 23.14 3.16
CA MET A 21 -7.22 21.94 3.49
C MET A 21 -7.85 20.55 3.26
N LEU A 22 -6.95 19.60 2.96
CA LEU A 22 -7.17 18.16 2.76
C LEU A 22 -7.70 17.84 1.34
N PHE A 23 -6.89 17.66 0.29
CA PHE A 23 -5.70 16.82 0.20
C PHE A 23 -4.71 17.45 -0.79
N THR A 24 -3.90 18.40 -0.30
CA THR A 24 -2.52 18.52 -0.76
C THR A 24 -1.78 17.28 -0.27
N GLY A 25 -1.98 16.16 -0.94
CA GLY A 25 -0.94 15.15 -1.05
C GLY A 25 -0.35 15.33 -2.46
N GLY A 26 0.47 16.34 -2.76
CA GLY A 26 1.46 16.91 -1.84
C GLY A 26 2.50 15.89 -1.38
N GLY A 27 2.34 14.61 -1.74
CA GLY A 27 3.43 13.68 -1.79
C GLY A 27 4.09 13.93 -3.13
N VAL A 28 5.11 14.78 -3.10
CA VAL A 28 6.31 14.55 -3.92
C VAL A 28 6.44 13.04 -4.16
N ALA A 29 6.53 12.62 -5.42
CA ALA A 29 7.05 11.30 -5.77
C ALA A 29 8.50 11.27 -5.24
N GLN A 30 8.66 11.07 -3.93
CA GLN A 30 9.95 10.92 -3.28
C GLN A 30 10.33 9.48 -3.50
N ALA A 31 11.15 9.31 -4.53
CA ALA A 31 12.24 8.34 -4.61
C ALA A 31 11.81 6.87 -4.60
N ASP A 32 11.72 6.25 -5.78
CA ASP A 32 12.87 5.58 -6.42
C ASP A 32 12.37 4.48 -7.36
N ASP A 33 12.54 4.71 -8.66
CA ASP A 33 12.36 3.72 -9.75
C ASP A 33 13.45 2.62 -9.73
N VAL A 34 14.10 2.39 -8.59
CA VAL A 34 15.13 1.36 -8.47
C VAL A 34 14.40 0.02 -8.37
N PRO A 35 14.57 -0.88 -9.35
CA PRO A 35 13.93 -2.18 -9.28
C PRO A 35 14.52 -3.01 -8.13
N VAL A 36 13.73 -3.89 -7.53
CA VAL A 36 14.09 -4.71 -6.35
C VAL A 36 15.43 -5.45 -6.52
N TRP A 37 15.75 -5.90 -7.74
CA TRP A 37 17.02 -6.57 -8.04
C TRP A 37 18.24 -5.66 -7.89
N GLN A 38 18.06 -4.35 -8.02
CA GLN A 38 19.10 -3.32 -7.86
C GLN A 38 19.10 -2.73 -6.44
N ALA A 39 17.99 -2.82 -5.71
CA ALA A 39 17.83 -2.25 -4.38
C ALA A 39 18.42 -3.10 -3.23
N ASN A 40 19.03 -4.25 -3.56
CA ASN A 40 19.66 -5.18 -2.62
C ASN A 40 18.78 -5.47 -1.39
N CYS A 41 17.58 -6.00 -1.64
CA CYS A 41 16.61 -6.27 -0.59
C CYS A 41 16.91 -7.58 0.16
N HIS A 42 16.87 -7.52 1.48
CA HIS A 42 17.03 -8.66 2.38
C HIS A 42 15.69 -9.04 3.01
N VAL A 43 15.45 -10.35 3.15
CA VAL A 43 14.27 -10.90 3.83
C VAL A 43 14.62 -11.47 5.19
N TYR A 44 13.72 -11.26 6.14
CA TYR A 44 13.85 -11.70 7.51
C TYR A 44 12.60 -12.47 7.91
N ASN A 45 12.79 -13.66 8.48
CA ASN A 45 11.73 -14.43 9.11
C ASN A 45 11.53 -13.92 10.54
N ILE A 46 10.28 -13.63 10.88
CA ILE A 46 9.85 -13.19 12.20
C ILE A 46 9.13 -14.36 12.86
N PHE A 47 9.83 -15.08 13.75
CA PHE A 47 9.28 -16.13 14.61
C PHE A 47 8.41 -17.20 13.90
N ASN A 48 8.68 -17.51 12.63
CA ASN A 48 7.84 -18.36 11.77
C ASN A 48 6.36 -17.95 11.70
N THR A 49 6.06 -16.69 11.99
CA THR A 49 4.71 -16.12 11.94
C THR A 49 4.61 -14.96 10.98
N GLY A 50 5.72 -14.40 10.52
CA GLY A 50 5.71 -13.30 9.57
C GLY A 50 7.05 -13.10 8.91
N GLY A 51 7.09 -12.18 7.97
CA GLY A 51 8.30 -11.85 7.26
C GLY A 51 8.39 -10.35 7.02
N MET A 52 9.63 -9.89 7.00
CA MET A 52 9.98 -8.50 6.78
C MET A 52 11.02 -8.43 5.67
N SER A 53 10.96 -7.39 4.87
CA SER A 53 11.99 -7.02 3.93
C SER A 53 12.58 -5.66 4.28
N ASN A 54 13.87 -5.51 4.04
CA ASN A 54 14.57 -4.24 4.14
C ASN A 54 15.53 -4.10 2.94
N CYS A 55 15.44 -2.99 2.22
CA CYS A 55 16.26 -2.69 1.05
C CYS A 55 17.25 -1.56 1.37
N GLU A 56 18.46 -1.67 0.83
CA GLU A 56 19.52 -0.67 1.05
C GLU A 56 19.24 0.64 0.32
N LEU A 57 18.56 0.56 -0.82
CA LEU A 57 18.06 1.71 -1.57
C LEU A 57 16.54 1.84 -1.38
N PRO A 58 16.00 3.07 -1.41
CA PRO A 58 14.56 3.25 -1.44
C PRO A 58 14.01 2.56 -2.69
N THR A 59 12.96 1.75 -2.53
CA THR A 59 12.31 1.06 -3.65
C THR A 59 10.89 0.71 -3.27
N TRP A 60 9.96 0.89 -4.20
CA TRP A 60 8.59 0.41 -4.03
C TRP A 60 8.55 -1.11 -4.20
N HIS A 61 8.36 -1.80 -3.08
CA HIS A 61 8.28 -3.25 -3.03
C HIS A 61 7.17 -3.72 -2.10
N GLN A 62 6.81 -5.00 -2.24
CA GLN A 62 5.95 -5.69 -1.29
C GLN A 62 6.67 -6.92 -0.77
N VAL A 63 6.42 -7.26 0.49
CA VAL A 63 6.78 -8.58 1.00
C VAL A 63 5.63 -9.53 0.65
N LYS A 64 5.95 -10.63 -0.01
CA LYS A 64 5.04 -11.73 -0.31
C LYS A 64 5.34 -12.88 0.64
N LEU A 65 4.35 -13.25 1.42
CA LEU A 65 4.45 -14.33 2.37
C LEU A 65 3.57 -15.48 1.91
N THR A 66 4.13 -16.68 1.95
CA THR A 66 3.37 -17.91 1.76
C THR A 66 3.15 -18.52 3.12
N CYS A 67 1.90 -18.68 3.53
CA CYS A 67 1.57 -19.31 4.80
C CYS A 67 0.63 -20.49 4.64
N ILE A 68 0.73 -21.42 5.58
CA ILE A 68 -0.15 -22.58 5.73
C ILE A 68 -1.36 -22.18 6.56
N ALA A 69 -2.53 -22.19 5.94
CA ALA A 69 -3.78 -22.45 6.63
C ALA A 69 -4.25 -23.81 6.16
N TRP A 70 -4.27 -24.80 7.05
CA TRP A 70 -4.74 -26.14 6.69
C TRP A 70 -6.11 -26.05 6.00
N PRO A 71 -6.33 -26.66 4.81
CA PRO A 71 -5.46 -27.62 4.11
C PRO A 71 -4.63 -27.03 2.93
N VAL A 72 -4.65 -25.72 2.66
CA VAL A 72 -4.03 -25.13 1.46
C VAL A 72 -3.16 -23.91 1.79
N PRO A 73 -1.92 -23.83 1.28
CA PRO A 73 -1.13 -22.62 1.42
C PRO A 73 -1.81 -21.43 0.75
N PHE A 74 -1.81 -20.28 1.42
CA PHE A 74 -2.27 -19.02 0.85
C PHE A 74 -1.10 -18.04 0.82
N THR A 75 -1.12 -17.17 -0.18
CA THR A 75 -0.12 -16.11 -0.34
C THR A 75 -0.78 -14.77 -0.07
N TYR A 76 -0.12 -13.94 0.73
CA TYR A 76 -0.50 -12.55 0.93
C TYR A 76 0.70 -11.66 0.69
N TRP A 77 0.42 -10.46 0.21
CA TRP A 77 1.43 -9.45 -0.05
C TRP A 77 1.01 -8.17 0.62
N LYS A 78 1.98 -7.45 1.16
CA LYS A 78 1.72 -6.17 1.81
C LYS A 78 2.81 -5.16 1.46
N TYR A 79 2.35 -3.95 1.18
CA TYR A 79 3.20 -2.79 1.07
C TYR A 79 3.83 -2.42 2.41
N GLY A 80 5.05 -1.94 2.33
CA GLY A 80 5.68 -1.20 3.39
C GLY A 80 4.92 0.08 3.76
N PRO A 81 4.99 0.53 5.01
CA PRO A 81 4.48 1.83 5.37
C PRO A 81 5.35 2.93 4.76
N ILE A 82 4.68 3.91 4.18
CA ILE A 82 5.29 5.07 3.51
C ILE A 82 6.20 5.85 4.48
N GLN A 83 5.92 5.81 5.78
CA GLN A 83 6.68 6.49 6.83
C GLN A 83 8.14 5.99 6.95
N TYR A 84 8.44 4.78 6.49
CA TYR A 84 9.79 4.22 6.51
C TYR A 84 10.52 4.40 5.17
N GLY A 85 10.09 5.38 4.36
CA GLY A 85 10.79 5.71 3.11
C GLY A 85 10.76 4.58 2.08
N GLN A 86 9.72 3.75 2.09
CA GLN A 86 9.50 2.60 1.19
C GLN A 86 10.56 1.49 1.28
N ASN A 87 11.61 1.64 2.09
CA ASN A 87 12.70 0.66 2.15
C ASN A 87 12.37 -0.57 3.01
N GLN A 88 11.27 -0.55 3.77
CA GLN A 88 10.84 -1.65 4.63
C GLN A 88 9.41 -2.06 4.36
N SER A 89 9.19 -3.37 4.23
CA SER A 89 7.85 -3.99 4.20
C SER A 89 7.75 -5.13 5.19
N TRP A 90 6.59 -5.34 5.79
CA TRP A 90 6.36 -6.49 6.66
C TRP A 90 4.92 -6.99 6.59
N ALA A 91 4.74 -8.28 6.81
CA ALA A 91 3.43 -8.90 6.95
C ALA A 91 3.52 -10.11 7.89
N SER A 92 2.36 -10.63 8.31
CA SER A 92 2.25 -11.77 9.23
C SER A 92 1.17 -12.74 8.80
N CYS A 93 1.39 -14.03 9.05
CA CYS A 93 0.39 -15.08 8.98
C CYS A 93 -0.48 -15.01 10.23
N ASP A 94 -1.70 -15.56 10.14
CA ASP A 94 -2.65 -15.58 11.26
C ASP A 94 -2.28 -16.57 12.38
N SER A 95 -1.26 -17.41 12.21
CA SER A 95 -0.95 -18.50 13.14
C SER A 95 0.54 -18.74 13.32
N PHE A 96 0.90 -19.27 14.49
CA PHE A 96 2.27 -19.65 14.81
C PHE A 96 2.75 -20.82 13.93
N ASN A 97 4.00 -20.76 13.45
CA ASN A 97 4.59 -21.73 12.50
C ASN A 97 3.83 -21.87 11.17
N ALA A 98 2.95 -20.92 10.83
CA ALA A 98 2.26 -20.94 9.54
C ALA A 98 3.16 -20.46 8.40
N LEU A 99 4.29 -19.79 8.65
CA LEU A 99 5.14 -19.24 7.59
C LEU A 99 5.91 -20.34 6.84
N VAL A 100 5.75 -20.37 5.53
CA VAL A 100 6.45 -21.29 4.62
C VAL A 100 7.57 -20.58 3.86
N ASN A 101 7.29 -19.38 3.34
CA ASN A 101 8.23 -18.66 2.49
C ASN A 101 8.05 -17.14 2.61
N VAL A 102 9.15 -16.41 2.45
CA VAL A 102 9.23 -14.95 2.45
C VAL A 102 9.94 -14.51 1.18
N GLU A 103 9.28 -13.68 0.37
CA GLU A 103 9.81 -13.16 -0.89
C GLU A 103 9.62 -11.65 -0.96
N VAL A 104 10.50 -10.97 -1.70
CA VAL A 104 10.30 -9.57 -2.10
C VAL A 104 9.82 -9.55 -3.53
N ILE A 105 8.73 -8.83 -3.79
CA ILE A 105 8.21 -8.61 -5.14
C ILE A 105 8.25 -7.12 -5.47
N GLN A 106 8.52 -6.84 -6.75
CA GLN A 106 8.41 -5.50 -7.27
C GLN A 106 6.96 -5.04 -7.19
N ALA A 107 6.74 -3.87 -6.60
CA ALA A 107 5.46 -3.20 -6.74
C ALA A 107 5.45 -2.41 -8.05
N TYR A 108 4.48 -2.67 -8.91
CA TYR A 108 4.18 -1.82 -10.06
C TYR A 108 2.94 -0.99 -9.73
N PRO A 109 2.96 0.33 -9.95
CA PRO A 109 1.77 1.18 -9.84
C PRO A 109 0.72 0.87 -10.92
#